data_AF-T1D2Z2-F1
#
_entry.id   AF-T1D2Z2-F1
#
_cell.length_a   1.000
_cell.length_b   1.000
_cell.length_c   1.000
_cell.angle_alpha   90.00
_cell.angle_beta   90.00
_cell.angle_gamma   90.00
#
_symmetry.space_group_name_H-M   'P 1'
#
loop_
_entity.id
_entity.type
_entity.pdbx_description
1 polymer ?
#
loop_
_entity_poly.entity_id
_entity_poly.type
_entity_poly.pdbx_seq_one_letter_code
_entity_poly.pdbx_strand_id
1 'polypeptide(L)'
;KLPNTVTKQCDHMIDQYGKFIIKFLATLPPKEICTRLALCEKQLQLLEESTLEIIECAVCQGAVKTVDDIIGNKQIDYDIVQDVEKICNTVPAKYYEKCEKMISVYGISMVRQLQNYVEKEQVCVNMGMCSKPTGYVKFEDEVEKADHVEKKHEHLVGAQECTWGPAHWCSSEENAQKCNASKFCSEKKLGKWQD
;
A
#
# COMPACT_ATOMS: atom_id res chain seq x y z
N LYS A 1 -26.61 2.77 24.80
CA LYS A 1 -27.48 3.97 24.75
C LYS A 1 -26.78 5.09 25.50
N LEU A 2 -26.70 6.30 24.92
CA LEU A 2 -26.11 7.46 25.59
C LEU A 2 -27.00 7.96 26.74
N PRO A 3 -26.42 8.59 27.79
CA PRO A 3 -27.19 9.23 28.84
C PRO A 3 -28.07 10.35 28.29
N ASN A 4 -29.30 10.46 28.79
CA ASN A 4 -30.28 11.47 28.35
C ASN A 4 -29.79 12.92 28.44
N THR A 5 -28.78 13.18 29.28
CA THR A 5 -28.14 14.49 29.43
C THR A 5 -27.29 14.89 28.22
N VAL A 6 -26.79 13.92 27.44
CA VAL A 6 -25.89 14.14 26.30
C VAL A 6 -26.56 13.81 24.97
N THR A 7 -27.61 12.97 24.97
CA THR A 7 -28.28 12.51 23.74
C THR A 7 -28.66 13.64 22.79
N LYS A 8 -29.32 14.70 23.28
CA LYS A 8 -29.74 15.84 22.43
C LYS A 8 -28.56 16.59 21.79
N GLN A 9 -27.46 16.71 22.51
CA GLN A 9 -26.26 17.40 22.01
C GLN A 9 -25.51 16.53 21.00
N CYS A 10 -25.45 15.22 21.25
CA CYS A 10 -24.91 14.24 20.31
C CYS A 10 -25.71 14.26 19.00
N ASP A 11 -27.04 14.16 19.08
CA ASP A 11 -27.91 14.14 17.89
C ASP A 11 -27.73 15.43 17.07
N HIS A 12 -27.74 16.59 17.72
CA HIS A 12 -27.51 17.87 17.03
C HIS A 12 -26.14 17.91 16.34
N MET A 13 -25.08 17.43 16.98
CA MET A 13 -23.75 17.37 16.37
C MET A 13 -23.71 16.43 15.16
N ILE A 14 -24.33 15.24 15.26
CA ILE A 14 -24.40 14.27 14.18
C ILE A 14 -25.24 14.79 13.01
N ASP A 15 -26.36 15.46 13.28
CA ASP A 15 -27.20 16.04 12.23
C ASP A 15 -26.51 17.18 11.47
N GLN A 16 -25.73 18.00 12.18
CA GLN A 16 -25.01 19.13 11.58
C GLN A 16 -23.73 18.69 10.85
N TYR A 17 -22.91 17.86 11.50
CA TYR A 17 -21.55 17.56 11.03
C TYR A 17 -21.39 16.11 10.59
N GLY A 18 -22.27 15.20 10.98
CA GLY A 18 -22.10 13.75 10.78
C GLY A 18 -21.92 13.36 9.32
N LYS A 19 -22.71 13.91 8.40
CA LYS A 19 -22.53 13.65 6.95
C LYS A 19 -21.17 14.12 6.44
N PHE A 20 -20.72 15.29 6.89
CA PHE A 20 -19.43 15.84 6.51
C PHE A 20 -18.29 14.99 7.10
N ILE A 21 -18.38 14.63 8.38
CA ILE A 21 -17.40 13.77 9.07
C ILE A 21 -17.31 12.41 8.37
N ILE A 22 -18.44 11.73 8.11
CA ILE A 22 -18.46 10.45 7.40
C ILE A 22 -17.83 10.57 6.01
N LYS A 23 -18.17 11.62 5.26
CA LYS A 23 -17.60 11.86 3.93
C LYS A 23 -16.09 12.12 4.00
N PHE A 24 -15.63 12.89 4.98
CA PHE A 24 -14.22 13.15 5.23
C PHE A 24 -13.49 11.87 5.62
N LEU A 25 -14.06 11.06 6.51
CA LEU A 25 -13.50 9.78 6.94
C LEU A 25 -13.38 8.76 5.79
N ALA A 26 -14.23 8.86 4.77
CA ALA A 26 -14.17 8.00 3.59
C ALA A 26 -13.10 8.41 2.58
N THR A 27 -12.43 9.56 2.74
CA THR A 27 -11.42 10.06 1.78
C THR A 27 -10.02 9.50 1.99
N LEU A 28 -9.73 8.94 3.16
CA LEU A 28 -8.41 8.45 3.54
C LEU A 28 -8.55 7.11 4.30
N PRO A 29 -7.54 6.23 4.26
CA PRO A 29 -7.56 5.00 5.03
C PRO A 29 -7.69 5.26 6.55
N PRO A 30 -8.36 4.37 7.32
CA PRO A 30 -8.55 4.55 8.75
C PRO A 30 -7.26 4.78 9.55
N LYS A 31 -6.17 4.06 9.23
CA LYS A 31 -4.86 4.22 9.86
C LYS A 31 -4.30 5.62 9.63
N GLU A 32 -4.34 6.11 8.39
CA GLU A 32 -3.82 7.43 8.03
C GLU A 32 -4.61 8.57 8.71
N ILE A 33 -5.94 8.48 8.73
CA ILE A 33 -6.77 9.47 9.43
C ILE A 33 -6.51 9.42 10.93
N CYS A 34 -6.47 8.22 11.53
CA CYS A 34 -6.24 8.06 12.96
C CYS A 34 -4.89 8.66 13.38
N THR A 35 -3.85 8.47 12.57
CA THR A 35 -2.54 9.11 12.78
C THR A 35 -2.59 10.63 12.63
N ARG A 36 -3.26 11.14 11.58
CA ARG A 36 -3.36 12.60 11.34
C ARG A 36 -4.18 13.33 12.41
N LEU A 37 -5.23 12.68 12.93
CA LEU A 37 -6.03 13.18 14.05
C LEU A 37 -5.33 13.00 15.40
N ALA A 38 -4.12 12.42 15.42
CA ALA A 38 -3.37 12.09 16.63
C ALA A 38 -4.17 11.23 17.63
N LEU A 39 -5.11 10.43 17.14
CA LEU A 39 -5.92 9.49 17.94
C LEU A 39 -5.23 8.15 18.10
N CYS A 40 -4.32 7.81 17.18
CA CYS A 40 -3.45 6.65 17.28
C CYS A 40 -2.22 7.02 18.13
N GLU A 41 -1.96 6.24 19.18
CA GLU A 41 -0.87 6.49 20.13
C GLU A 41 0.50 6.36 19.45
N LYS A 42 1.29 7.44 19.44
CA LYS A 42 2.66 7.44 18.90
C LYS A 42 3.63 6.92 19.97
N GLN A 43 3.72 5.62 20.21
CA GLN A 43 4.83 5.08 20.99
C GLN A 43 5.41 3.79 20.38
N LEU A 44 6.65 3.91 19.91
CA LEU A 44 7.65 2.85 19.76
C LEU A 44 7.42 1.66 18.81
N GLN A 45 6.52 1.75 17.82
CA GLN A 45 6.17 0.57 17.01
C GLN A 45 6.66 0.58 15.55
N LEU A 46 7.53 1.47 15.08
CA LEU A 46 7.85 1.53 13.62
C LEU A 46 8.44 0.24 13.00
N LEU A 47 9.13 -0.62 13.78
CA LEU A 47 9.64 -1.92 13.32
C LEU A 47 8.61 -3.05 13.49
N GLU A 48 7.93 -3.14 14.63
CA GLU A 48 6.81 -4.08 14.83
C GLU A 48 5.63 -3.79 13.88
N GLU A 49 5.32 -2.51 13.63
CA GLU A 49 4.31 -2.03 12.68
C GLU A 49 4.56 -2.56 11.28
N SER A 50 5.81 -2.63 10.83
CA SER A 50 6.14 -3.16 9.51
C SER A 50 5.83 -4.66 9.39
N THR A 51 6.16 -5.45 10.41
CA THR A 51 5.85 -6.89 10.45
C THR A 51 4.36 -7.12 10.61
N LEU A 52 3.71 -6.28 11.41
CA LEU A 52 2.27 -6.30 11.64
C LEU A 52 1.51 -5.96 10.35
N GLU A 53 1.98 -4.97 9.60
CA GLU A 53 1.42 -4.55 8.31
C GLU A 53 1.57 -5.63 7.24
N ILE A 54 2.72 -6.33 7.17
CA ILE A 54 2.88 -7.48 6.27
C ILE A 54 1.85 -8.58 6.61
N ILE A 55 1.69 -8.89 7.90
CA ILE A 55 0.72 -9.90 8.35
C ILE A 55 -0.71 -9.44 8.09
N GLU A 56 -1.03 -8.16 8.34
CA GLU A 56 -2.36 -7.57 8.08
C GLU A 56 -2.70 -7.59 6.59
N CYS A 57 -1.74 -7.24 5.75
CA CYS A 57 -1.90 -7.26 4.32
C CYS A 57 -2.17 -8.70 3.82
N ALA A 58 -1.38 -9.67 4.25
CA ALA A 58 -1.55 -11.07 3.85
C ALA A 58 -2.90 -11.65 4.33
N VAL A 59 -3.29 -11.39 5.58
CA VAL A 59 -4.58 -11.82 6.13
C VAL A 59 -5.73 -11.14 5.38
N CYS A 60 -5.64 -9.84 5.12
CA CYS A 60 -6.64 -9.10 4.37
C CYS A 60 -6.78 -9.63 2.94
N GLN A 61 -5.68 -9.89 2.24
CA GLN A 61 -5.72 -10.43 0.87
C GLN A 61 -6.39 -11.81 0.81
N GLY A 62 -6.05 -12.71 1.74
CA GLY A 62 -6.70 -14.01 1.84
C GLY A 62 -8.20 -13.90 2.13
N ALA A 63 -8.56 -12.98 3.02
CA ALA A 63 -9.95 -12.70 3.36
C ALA A 63 -10.73 -12.11 2.18
N VAL A 64 -10.22 -11.07 1.52
CA VAL A 64 -10.85 -10.39 0.37
C VAL A 64 -11.04 -11.37 -0.79
N LYS A 65 -10.04 -12.22 -1.08
CA LYS A 65 -10.17 -13.27 -2.10
C LYS A 65 -11.37 -14.17 -1.82
N THR A 66 -11.48 -14.67 -0.60
CA THR A 66 -12.57 -15.57 -0.21
C THR A 66 -13.91 -14.84 -0.21
N VAL A 67 -13.95 -13.57 0.22
CA VAL A 67 -15.15 -12.73 0.17
C VAL A 67 -15.61 -12.49 -1.27
N ASP A 68 -14.68 -12.23 -2.20
CA ASP A 68 -14.97 -12.06 -3.63
C ASP A 68 -15.57 -13.32 -4.24
N ASP A 69 -14.99 -14.49 -3.96
CA ASP A 69 -15.51 -15.80 -4.39
C ASP A 69 -16.94 -16.04 -3.86
N ILE A 70 -17.25 -15.60 -2.64
CA ILE A 70 -18.58 -15.76 -2.04
C ILE A 70 -19.59 -14.78 -2.67
N ILE A 71 -19.21 -13.52 -2.91
CA ILE A 71 -20.11 -12.50 -3.48
C ILE A 71 -20.38 -12.75 -4.97
N GLY A 72 -19.40 -13.25 -5.73
CA GLY A 72 -19.57 -13.62 -7.15
C GLY A 72 -20.71 -14.63 -7.37
N ASN A 73 -21.15 -15.30 -6.31
CA ASN A 73 -22.19 -16.32 -6.36
C ASN A 73 -23.62 -15.82 -6.03
N LYS A 74 -23.87 -14.62 -5.44
CA LYS A 74 -25.23 -14.15 -5.05
C LYS A 74 -25.41 -12.61 -4.94
N GLN A 75 -26.67 -12.12 -5.06
CA GLN A 75 -27.03 -10.70 -4.88
C GLN A 75 -27.02 -10.23 -3.41
N ILE A 76 -26.37 -9.07 -3.20
CA ILE A 76 -26.59 -7.92 -2.28
C ILE A 76 -26.95 -8.14 -0.78
N ASP A 77 -27.64 -9.19 -0.36
CA ASP A 77 -27.93 -9.49 1.05
C ASP A 77 -26.96 -10.54 1.59
N TYR A 78 -25.75 -10.08 1.91
CA TYR A 78 -24.66 -10.93 2.41
C TYR A 78 -24.43 -10.69 3.90
N ASP A 79 -24.63 -11.75 4.70
CA ASP A 79 -24.30 -11.73 6.12
C ASP A 79 -22.89 -12.31 6.34
N ILE A 80 -21.89 -11.42 6.24
CA ILE A 80 -20.49 -11.79 6.40
C ILE A 80 -20.18 -12.38 7.79
N VAL A 81 -21.05 -12.16 8.78
CA VAL A 81 -20.89 -12.70 10.13
C VAL A 81 -21.05 -14.23 10.14
N GLN A 82 -21.91 -14.78 9.27
CA GLN A 82 -22.11 -16.23 9.17
C GLN A 82 -21.00 -16.94 8.38
N ASP A 83 -20.28 -16.20 7.56
CA ASP A 83 -19.22 -16.73 6.71
C ASP A 83 -17.82 -16.46 7.26
N VAL A 84 -17.70 -15.88 8.47
CA VAL A 84 -16.42 -15.66 9.16
C VAL A 84 -15.59 -16.94 9.20
N GLU A 85 -16.18 -18.07 9.59
CA GLU A 85 -15.46 -19.34 9.65
C GLU A 85 -14.91 -19.74 8.28
N LYS A 86 -15.72 -19.62 7.22
CA LYS A 86 -15.30 -19.97 5.86
C LYS A 86 -14.18 -19.05 5.38
N ILE A 87 -14.31 -17.75 5.63
CA ILE A 87 -13.33 -16.75 5.23
C ILE A 87 -12.02 -16.94 6.00
N CYS A 88 -12.08 -17.20 7.30
CA CYS A 88 -10.90 -17.26 8.15
C CYS A 88 -10.23 -18.65 8.19
N ASN A 89 -10.88 -19.69 7.69
CA ASN A 89 -10.24 -21.00 7.49
C ASN A 89 -9.28 -21.04 6.29
N THR A 90 -9.29 -20.04 5.41
CA THR A 90 -8.33 -19.95 4.29
C THR A 90 -7.00 -19.30 4.69
N VAL A 91 -6.94 -18.65 5.87
CA VAL A 91 -5.70 -18.12 6.42
C VAL A 91 -5.03 -19.15 7.35
N PRO A 92 -3.70 -19.12 7.52
CA PRO A 92 -3.02 -20.01 8.46
C PRO A 92 -3.62 -19.91 9.87
N ALA A 93 -3.79 -21.05 10.56
CA ALA A 93 -4.48 -21.14 11.86
C ALA A 93 -3.99 -20.13 12.91
N LYS A 94 -2.68 -19.82 12.94
CA LYS A 94 -2.08 -18.81 13.82
C LYS A 94 -2.63 -17.37 13.62
N TYR A 95 -3.35 -17.12 12.52
CA TYR A 95 -3.90 -15.82 12.17
C TYR A 95 -5.44 -15.79 12.15
N TYR A 96 -6.10 -16.88 12.55
CA TYR A 96 -7.56 -16.99 12.53
C TYR A 96 -8.24 -15.87 13.34
N GLU A 97 -7.84 -15.69 14.60
CA GLU A 97 -8.41 -14.64 15.49
C GLU A 97 -8.24 -13.23 14.88
N LYS A 98 -7.09 -13.00 14.23
CA LYS A 98 -6.83 -11.74 13.54
C LYS A 98 -7.76 -11.54 12.34
N CYS A 99 -8.01 -12.61 11.57
CA CYS A 99 -8.99 -12.60 10.49
C CYS A 99 -10.41 -12.37 11.01
N GLU A 100 -10.84 -13.06 12.06
CA GLU A 100 -12.18 -12.91 12.64
C GLU A 100 -12.44 -11.46 13.06
N LYS A 101 -11.48 -10.86 13.77
CA LYS A 101 -11.54 -9.44 14.16
C LYS A 101 -11.58 -8.52 12.93
N MET A 102 -10.82 -8.85 11.89
CA MET A 102 -10.81 -8.09 10.65
C MET A 102 -12.15 -8.14 9.93
N ILE A 103 -12.74 -9.32 9.80
CA ILE A 103 -14.02 -9.52 9.11
C ILE A 103 -15.19 -8.92 9.89
N SER A 104 -15.21 -9.06 11.21
CA SER A 104 -16.26 -8.46 12.05
C SER A 104 -16.28 -6.93 11.97
N VAL A 105 -15.12 -6.27 11.83
CA VAL A 105 -15.02 -4.81 11.76
C VAL A 105 -15.18 -4.30 10.33
N TYR A 106 -14.54 -4.96 9.36
CA TYR A 106 -14.38 -4.42 8.00
C TYR A 106 -15.09 -5.22 6.91
N GLY A 107 -15.67 -6.38 7.22
CA GLY A 107 -16.26 -7.27 6.23
C GLY A 107 -17.30 -6.59 5.33
N ILE A 108 -18.18 -5.77 5.90
CA ILE A 108 -19.16 -4.99 5.12
C ILE A 108 -18.48 -3.99 4.18
N SER A 109 -17.36 -3.40 4.58
CA SER A 109 -16.58 -2.50 3.73
C SER A 109 -15.91 -3.24 2.58
N MET A 110 -15.39 -4.46 2.82
CA MET A 110 -14.84 -5.31 1.76
C MET A 110 -15.91 -5.63 0.71
N VAL A 111 -17.08 -6.10 1.16
CA VAL A 111 -18.23 -6.41 0.28
C VAL A 111 -18.63 -5.20 -0.57
N ARG A 112 -18.79 -4.03 0.06
CA ARG A 112 -19.17 -2.80 -0.65
C ARG A 112 -18.14 -2.37 -1.68
N GLN A 113 -16.85 -2.51 -1.39
CA GLN A 113 -15.80 -2.16 -2.34
C GLN A 113 -15.80 -3.11 -3.54
N LEU A 114 -15.88 -4.42 -3.30
CA LEU A 114 -15.95 -5.43 -4.37
C LEU A 114 -17.20 -5.25 -5.25
N GLN A 115 -18.35 -4.96 -4.65
CA GLN A 115 -19.59 -4.64 -5.38
C GLN A 115 -19.50 -3.34 -6.22
N ASN A 116 -18.60 -2.42 -5.86
CA ASN A 116 -18.31 -1.22 -6.63
C ASN A 116 -17.13 -1.41 -7.61
N TYR A 117 -16.84 -2.67 -7.97
CA TYR A 117 -15.80 -3.03 -8.94
C TYR A 117 -14.39 -2.56 -8.54
N VAL A 118 -14.11 -2.46 -7.24
CA VAL A 118 -12.75 -2.23 -6.74
C VAL A 118 -11.98 -3.54 -6.86
N GLU A 119 -10.79 -3.49 -7.48
CA GLU A 119 -9.89 -4.64 -7.57
C GLU A 119 -9.52 -5.16 -6.17
N LYS A 120 -9.47 -6.49 -6.01
CA LYS A 120 -9.23 -7.18 -4.73
C LYS A 120 -7.97 -6.67 -4.00
N GLU A 121 -6.90 -6.35 -4.73
CA GLU A 121 -5.66 -5.80 -4.17
C GLU A 121 -5.88 -4.40 -3.58
N GLN A 122 -6.75 -3.59 -4.21
CA GLN A 122 -7.02 -2.22 -3.78
C GLN A 122 -7.93 -2.15 -2.55
N VAL A 123 -8.76 -3.17 -2.30
CA VAL A 123 -9.62 -3.23 -1.11
C VAL A 123 -8.77 -3.13 0.17
N CYS A 124 -7.70 -3.91 0.27
CA CYS A 124 -6.81 -3.93 1.43
C CYS A 124 -5.95 -2.65 1.55
N VAL A 125 -5.62 -2.03 0.42
CA VAL A 125 -4.91 -0.75 0.37
C VAL A 125 -5.78 0.41 0.87
N ASN A 126 -7.03 0.47 0.42
CA ASN A 126 -8.01 1.48 0.87
C ASN A 126 -8.31 1.36 2.36
N MET A 127 -8.23 0.13 2.89
CA MET A 127 -8.37 -0.16 4.31
C MET A 127 -7.12 0.16 5.13
N GLY A 128 -5.99 0.48 4.47
CA GLY A 128 -4.72 0.83 5.12
C GLY A 128 -3.99 -0.35 5.74
N MET A 129 -4.35 -1.58 5.35
CA MET A 129 -3.73 -2.82 5.80
C MET A 129 -2.57 -3.23 4.89
N CYS A 130 -2.62 -2.82 3.62
CA CYS A 130 -1.52 -2.93 2.68
C CYS A 130 -1.01 -1.55 2.33
N SER A 131 0.31 -1.39 2.29
CA SER A 131 0.93 -0.25 1.61
C SER A 131 0.50 -0.21 0.15
N LYS A 132 0.24 0.99 -0.37
CA LYS A 132 0.18 1.19 -1.83
C LYS A 132 1.49 0.65 -2.41
N PRO A 133 1.47 -0.18 -3.46
CA PRO A 133 2.70 -0.65 -4.06
C PRO A 133 3.45 0.54 -4.65
N THR A 134 4.33 1.15 -3.86
CA THR A 134 5.32 2.15 -4.29
C THR A 134 6.62 1.45 -4.75
N GLY A 135 6.65 0.12 -4.67
CA GLY A 135 7.65 -0.76 -5.26
C GLY A 135 7.04 -2.15 -5.48
N TYR A 136 7.27 -2.73 -6.65
CA TYR A 136 6.87 -4.10 -6.97
C TYR A 136 7.56 -5.09 -6.04
N VAL A 137 6.81 -5.81 -5.21
CA VAL A 137 7.22 -7.13 -4.73
C VAL A 137 6.26 -8.13 -5.35
N LYS A 138 6.63 -8.65 -6.52
CA LYS A 138 6.02 -9.87 -7.04
C LYS A 138 6.66 -11.02 -6.28
N PHE A 139 5.88 -11.71 -5.45
CA PHE A 139 6.19 -13.11 -5.15
C PHE A 139 5.91 -13.86 -6.45
N GLU A 140 6.97 -14.31 -7.10
CA GLU A 140 6.87 -15.15 -8.28
C GLU A 140 6.30 -16.50 -7.83
N ASP A 141 4.99 -16.66 -7.99
CA ASP A 141 4.40 -17.92 -8.40
C ASP A 141 3.16 -17.58 -9.25
N GLU A 142 3.14 -18.15 -10.44
CA GLU A 142 2.10 -18.12 -11.47
C GLU A 142 2.21 -17.05 -12.58
N VAL A 143 2.73 -17.60 -13.69
CA VAL A 143 2.83 -17.07 -15.04
C VAL A 143 1.43 -16.94 -15.65
N GLU A 144 1.09 -15.76 -16.16
CA GLU A 144 0.26 -15.67 -17.37
C GLU A 144 0.76 -14.55 -18.29
N LYS A 145 0.89 -14.89 -19.57
CA LYS A 145 1.47 -14.07 -20.63
C LYS A 145 0.51 -12.93 -20.96
N ALA A 146 0.97 -11.68 -20.78
CA ALA A 146 0.33 -10.51 -21.36
C ALA A 146 1.25 -9.94 -22.44
N ASP A 147 0.85 -10.12 -23.70
CA ASP A 147 1.64 -9.83 -24.90
C ASP A 147 1.85 -8.33 -25.22
N HIS A 148 1.47 -7.39 -24.35
CA HIS A 148 1.75 -5.96 -24.57
C HIS A 148 2.09 -5.23 -23.28
N VAL A 149 3.31 -5.40 -22.79
CA VAL A 149 3.92 -4.48 -21.83
C VAL A 149 4.90 -3.59 -22.59
N GLU A 150 4.57 -2.30 -22.73
CA GLU A 150 5.55 -1.29 -23.11
C GLU A 150 6.71 -1.37 -22.13
N LYS A 151 7.90 -1.72 -22.63
CA LYS A 151 9.13 -1.75 -21.85
C LYS A 151 9.43 -0.33 -21.36
N LYS A 152 8.94 0.02 -20.17
CA LYS A 152 9.38 1.21 -19.47
C LYS A 152 10.83 0.97 -19.09
N HIS A 153 11.75 1.60 -19.82
CA HIS A 153 13.17 1.46 -19.58
C HIS A 153 13.46 1.94 -18.16
N GLU A 154 13.84 1.01 -17.28
CA GLU A 154 14.32 1.35 -15.95
C GLU A 154 15.54 2.26 -16.11
N HIS A 155 15.49 3.44 -15.48
CA HIS A 155 16.61 4.37 -15.46
C HIS A 155 17.59 3.88 -14.38
N LEU A 156 18.39 2.89 -14.73
CA LEU A 156 19.41 2.34 -13.85
C LEU A 156 20.55 3.35 -13.69
N VAL A 157 20.78 3.78 -12.45
CA VAL A 157 21.94 4.61 -12.10
C VAL A 157 23.20 3.80 -12.42
N GLY A 158 24.07 4.31 -13.29
CA GLY A 158 25.23 3.56 -13.78
C GLY A 158 25.03 2.84 -15.12
N ALA A 159 23.87 2.91 -15.78
CA ALA A 159 23.72 2.34 -17.13
C ALA A 159 24.45 3.15 -18.21
N GLN A 160 24.63 4.45 -18.00
CA GLN A 160 25.38 5.33 -18.89
C GLN A 160 26.81 5.44 -18.39
N GLU A 161 27.80 5.18 -19.24
CA GLU A 161 29.23 5.21 -18.89
C GLU A 161 29.66 6.55 -18.24
N CYS A 162 29.09 7.67 -18.69
CA CYS A 162 29.37 8.99 -18.14
C CYS A 162 28.82 9.21 -16.71
N THR A 163 28.04 8.27 -16.18
CA THR A 163 27.55 8.29 -14.79
C THR A 163 28.44 7.49 -13.84
N TRP A 164 29.50 6.81 -14.33
CA TRP A 164 30.45 6.06 -13.53
C TRP A 164 31.43 6.96 -12.74
N GLY A 165 31.44 8.26 -13.04
CA GLY A 165 32.12 9.29 -12.25
C GLY A 165 33.58 9.59 -12.66
N PRO A 166 34.24 10.54 -11.96
CA PRO A 166 35.59 11.10 -12.22
C PRO A 166 36.66 10.11 -12.64
N ALA A 167 36.69 8.95 -12.00
CA ALA A 167 37.67 7.92 -12.31
C ALA A 167 37.55 7.39 -13.75
N HIS A 168 36.35 7.34 -14.33
CA HIS A 168 36.10 6.78 -15.66
C HIS A 168 36.25 7.82 -16.78
N TRP A 169 35.49 8.91 -16.75
CA TRP A 169 35.58 9.97 -17.77
C TRP A 169 36.91 10.73 -17.77
N CYS A 170 37.69 10.78 -16.67
CA CYS A 170 39.04 11.38 -16.68
C CYS A 170 40.17 10.38 -16.91
N SER A 171 39.89 9.09 -17.19
CA SER A 171 40.95 8.09 -17.41
C SER A 171 41.67 8.28 -18.74
N SER A 172 41.02 8.87 -19.74
CA SER A 172 41.58 9.11 -21.08
C SER A 172 40.97 10.36 -21.71
N GLU A 173 41.65 10.92 -22.71
CA GLU A 173 41.15 12.06 -23.51
C GLU A 173 39.82 11.71 -24.20
N GLU A 174 39.74 10.49 -24.74
CA GLU A 174 38.58 10.01 -25.48
C GLU A 174 37.34 9.89 -24.59
N ASN A 175 37.47 9.32 -23.39
CA ASN A 175 36.35 9.20 -22.45
C ASN A 175 35.90 10.59 -21.97
N ALA A 176 36.83 11.50 -21.77
CA ALA A 176 36.51 12.86 -21.36
C ALA A 176 35.76 13.62 -22.44
N GLN A 177 36.14 13.47 -23.71
CA GLN A 177 35.42 14.09 -24.83
C GLN A 177 34.04 13.46 -25.00
N LYS A 178 33.94 12.13 -24.94
CA LYS A 178 32.66 11.39 -25.03
C LYS A 178 31.65 11.82 -23.97
N CYS A 179 32.13 12.15 -22.77
CA CYS A 179 31.30 12.60 -21.65
C CYS A 179 31.29 14.12 -21.44
N ASN A 180 31.82 14.92 -22.37
CA ASN A 180 31.97 16.38 -22.25
C ASN A 180 32.65 16.83 -20.94
N ALA A 181 33.58 16.03 -20.45
CA ALA A 181 34.34 16.15 -19.21
C ALA A 181 35.69 16.86 -19.34
N SER A 182 36.21 17.04 -20.56
CA SER A 182 37.62 17.41 -20.77
C SER A 182 38.04 18.64 -19.98
N LYS A 183 37.19 19.67 -19.94
CA LYS A 183 37.41 20.88 -19.15
C LYS A 183 37.47 20.60 -17.64
N PHE A 184 36.57 19.78 -17.13
CA PHE A 184 36.53 19.38 -15.73
C PHE A 184 37.79 18.60 -15.34
N CYS A 185 38.20 17.61 -16.15
CA CYS A 185 39.37 16.80 -15.90
C CYS A 185 40.67 17.63 -15.92
N SER A 186 40.78 18.59 -16.85
CA SER A 186 41.95 19.49 -16.91
C SER A 186 42.00 20.49 -15.75
N GLU A 187 40.87 21.09 -15.36
CA GLU A 187 40.82 22.07 -14.27
C GLU A 187 41.09 21.44 -12.90
N LYS A 188 40.62 20.19 -12.71
CA LYS A 188 40.78 19.44 -11.47
C LYS A 188 42.03 18.56 -11.43
N LYS A 189 42.81 18.52 -12.51
CA LYS A 189 44.00 17.67 -12.66
C LYS A 189 43.73 16.21 -12.26
N LEU A 190 42.71 15.62 -12.88
CA LEU A 190 42.26 14.26 -12.56
C LEU A 190 42.65 13.26 -13.66
N GLY A 191 43.03 12.05 -13.26
CA GLY A 191 43.34 10.95 -14.17
C GLY A 191 44.50 11.29 -15.11
N LYS A 192 44.25 11.27 -16.43
CA LYS A 192 45.27 11.56 -17.46
C LYS A 192 45.89 12.96 -17.34
N TRP A 193 45.19 13.95 -16.78
CA TRP A 193 45.66 15.35 -16.67
C TRP A 193 46.38 15.66 -15.36
N GLN A 194 47.01 14.66 -14.75
CA GLN A 194 47.77 14.83 -13.50
C GLN A 194 49.18 15.44 -13.69
N ASP A 195 49.53 15.83 -14.92
CA ASP A 195 50.76 16.58 -15.22
C ASP A 195 50.76 18.03 -14.66
#